data_AF-A0A8T7JBV0-F1
#
_entry.id   AF-A0A8T7JBV0-F1
#
_cell.length_a   1.000
_cell.length_b   1.000
_cell.length_c   1.000
_cell.angle_alpha   90.00
_cell.angle_beta   90.00
_cell.angle_gamma   90.00
#
_symmetry.space_group_name_H-M   'P 1'
#
loop_
_entity.id
_entity.type
_entity.pdbx_description
1 polymer ?
#
loop_
_entity_poly.entity_id
_entity_poly.type
_entity_poly.pdbx_seq_one_letter_code
_entity_poly.pdbx_strand_id
1 'polypeptide(L)'
;MLVKRSEKGLTLIELMIGMIVGLIVLSAVIYVFLLTIRTSADVRNGALLNKESTFLTDLIAGEIRRIGFTSASTAIPTAIFGIPNTSCLVYTYDKDTSTPGTTDDGYFAIWSAGGALYFSSAATVSACPTATTGQISSSLVSAGITSFSANSVSAANGSSVNTITFTLEVATKADDSWSIQLNKTVKIRNDEI
;
A
#
# COMPACT_ATOMS: atom_id res chain seq x y z
N MET A 1 4.60 -70.79 37.80
CA MET A 1 5.95 -70.29 38.12
C MET A 1 5.95 -68.79 37.86
N LEU A 2 5.87 -67.96 38.91
CA LEU A 2 5.82 -66.50 38.78
C LEU A 2 7.25 -65.95 38.82
N VAL A 3 7.70 -65.38 37.70
CA VAL A 3 9.02 -64.75 37.59
C VAL A 3 8.96 -63.40 38.32
N LYS A 4 9.65 -63.30 39.46
CA LYS A 4 9.80 -62.05 40.22
C LYS A 4 10.82 -61.16 39.52
N ARG A 5 10.38 -60.10 38.83
CA ARG A 5 11.28 -59.08 38.29
C ARG A 5 11.88 -58.25 39.42
N SER A 6 13.18 -57.99 39.34
CA SER A 6 13.89 -57.07 40.23
C SER A 6 13.80 -55.66 39.65
N GLU A 7 13.07 -54.79 40.33
CA GLU A 7 13.00 -53.36 40.02
C GLU A 7 14.27 -52.70 40.58
N LYS A 8 15.15 -52.20 39.71
CA LYS A 8 16.30 -51.39 40.11
C LYS A 8 15.85 -49.94 40.29
N GLY A 9 15.98 -49.41 41.50
CA GLY A 9 15.70 -48.00 41.80
C GLY A 9 16.75 -47.06 41.21
N LEU A 10 16.37 -45.80 40.97
CA LEU A 10 17.26 -44.72 40.55
C LEU A 10 17.99 -44.14 41.76
N THR A 11 19.26 -43.80 41.58
CA THR A 11 20.02 -43.05 42.57
C THR A 11 19.61 -41.58 42.56
N LEU A 12 19.74 -40.91 43.70
CA LEU A 12 19.39 -39.48 43.84
C LEU A 12 20.21 -38.61 42.86
N ILE A 13 21.47 -38.97 42.61
CA ILE A 13 22.34 -38.26 41.67
C ILE A 13 21.90 -38.47 40.21
N GLU A 14 21.43 -39.64 39.82
CA GLU A 14 20.87 -39.88 38.48
C GLU A 14 19.62 -39.02 38.23
N LEU A 15 18.78 -38.84 39.25
CA LEU A 15 17.61 -37.95 39.17
C LEU A 15 18.04 -36.49 39.01
N MET A 16 19.01 -36.02 39.82
CA MET A 16 19.51 -34.64 39.72
C MET A 16 20.12 -34.36 38.34
N ILE A 17 20.94 -35.27 37.81
CA ILE A 17 21.54 -35.13 36.48
C ILE A 17 20.45 -35.14 35.40
N GLY A 18 19.46 -36.04 35.49
CA GLY A 18 18.35 -36.11 34.55
C GLY A 18 17.53 -34.82 34.51
N MET A 19 17.27 -34.20 35.67
CA MET A 19 16.57 -32.92 35.76
C MET A 19 17.40 -31.77 35.14
N ILE A 20 18.69 -31.70 35.43
CA ILE A 20 19.58 -30.66 34.87
C ILE A 20 19.63 -30.78 33.35
N VAL A 21 19.82 -31.98 32.81
CA VAL A 21 19.84 -32.20 31.35
C VAL A 21 18.47 -31.86 30.74
N GLY A 22 17.38 -32.24 31.40
CA GLY A 22 16.02 -31.89 30.97
C GLY A 22 15.79 -30.38 30.88
N LEU A 23 16.25 -29.62 31.88
CA LEU A 23 16.15 -28.15 31.87
C LEU A 23 16.98 -27.52 30.75
N ILE A 24 18.19 -28.03 30.51
CA ILE A 24 19.04 -27.53 29.42
C ILE A 24 18.34 -27.74 28.07
N VAL A 25 17.82 -28.95 27.81
CA VAL A 25 17.10 -29.25 26.57
C VAL A 25 15.85 -28.41 26.43
N LEU A 26 15.06 -28.24 27.50
CA LEU A 26 13.86 -27.41 27.48
C LEU A 26 14.19 -25.95 27.12
N SER A 27 15.27 -25.40 27.69
CA SER A 27 15.71 -24.03 27.40
C SER A 27 16.08 -23.84 25.92
N ALA A 28 16.76 -24.82 25.32
CA ALA A 28 17.11 -24.80 23.91
C ALA A 28 15.85 -24.82 23.02
N VAL A 29 14.87 -25.66 23.35
CA VAL A 29 13.60 -25.74 22.61
C VAL A 29 12.80 -24.43 22.72
N ILE A 30 12.70 -23.86 23.92
CA ILE A 30 12.02 -22.57 24.14
C ILE A 30 12.70 -21.47 23.33
N TYR A 31 14.03 -21.44 23.31
CA TYR A 31 14.78 -20.45 22.54
C TYR A 31 14.47 -20.53 21.04
N VAL A 32 14.49 -21.73 20.45
CA VAL A 32 14.16 -21.94 19.03
C VAL A 32 12.71 -21.57 18.75
N PHE A 33 11.79 -21.88 19.66
CA PHE A 33 10.38 -21.51 19.52
C PHE A 33 10.17 -19.99 19.53
N LEU A 34 10.82 -19.27 20.44
CA LEU A 34 10.76 -17.80 20.49
C LEU A 34 11.35 -17.18 19.22
N LEU A 35 12.46 -17.73 18.71
CA LEU A 35 13.03 -17.30 17.43
C LEU A 35 12.02 -17.48 16.29
N THR A 36 11.33 -18.63 16.24
CA THR A 36 10.33 -18.93 15.20
C THR A 36 9.13 -17.98 15.25
N ILE A 37 8.68 -17.58 16.45
CA ILE A 37 7.60 -16.60 16.61
C ILE A 37 8.03 -15.25 16.04
N ARG A 38 9.25 -14.78 16.37
CA ARG A 38 9.78 -13.50 15.88
C ARG A 38 9.91 -13.49 14.36
N THR A 39 10.54 -14.52 13.79
CA THR A 39 10.68 -14.63 12.33
C THR A 39 9.33 -14.70 11.63
N SER A 40 8.34 -15.36 12.23
CA SER A 40 6.97 -15.41 11.68
C SER A 40 6.31 -14.03 11.66
N ALA A 41 6.54 -13.20 12.68
CA ALA A 41 6.05 -11.82 12.72
C ALA A 41 6.74 -10.96 11.64
N ASP A 42 8.06 -11.06 11.53
CA ASP A 42 8.85 -10.32 10.54
C ASP A 42 8.42 -10.66 9.10
N VAL A 43 8.24 -11.95 8.80
CA VAL A 43 7.77 -12.41 7.48
C VAL A 43 6.38 -11.88 7.17
N ARG A 44 5.47 -11.84 8.16
CA ARG A 44 4.11 -11.31 7.97
C ARG A 44 4.12 -9.81 7.71
N ASN A 45 4.89 -9.04 8.48
CA ASN A 45 5.00 -7.59 8.32
C ASN A 45 5.59 -7.25 6.94
N GLY A 46 6.65 -7.94 6.53
CA GLY A 46 7.23 -7.78 5.20
C GLY A 46 6.27 -8.15 4.07
N ALA A 47 5.52 -9.25 4.20
CA ALA A 47 4.52 -9.65 3.20
C ALA A 47 3.36 -8.66 3.10
N LEU A 48 2.88 -8.15 4.24
CA LEU A 48 1.81 -7.14 4.30
C LEU A 48 2.24 -5.85 3.61
N LEU A 49 3.42 -5.32 3.94
CA LEU A 49 3.95 -4.11 3.33
C LEU A 49 4.09 -4.21 1.82
N ASN A 50 4.69 -5.30 1.33
CA ASN A 50 4.87 -5.50 -0.10
C ASN A 50 3.53 -5.60 -0.83
N LYS A 51 2.56 -6.35 -0.26
CA LYS A 51 1.22 -6.49 -0.83
C LYS A 51 0.51 -5.15 -0.92
N GLU A 52 0.48 -4.41 0.17
CA GLU A 52 -0.22 -3.14 0.25
C GLU A 52 0.43 -2.08 -0.65
N SER A 53 1.75 -1.97 -0.60
CA SER A 53 2.51 -1.02 -1.40
C SER A 53 2.31 -1.27 -2.90
N THR A 54 2.30 -2.54 -3.33
CA THR A 54 2.00 -2.91 -4.72
C THR A 54 0.56 -2.57 -5.08
N PHE A 55 -0.41 -2.94 -4.24
CA PHE A 55 -1.84 -2.66 -4.47
C PHE A 55 -2.12 -1.17 -4.65
N LEU A 56 -1.65 -0.33 -3.72
CA LEU A 56 -1.84 1.12 -3.76
C LEU A 56 -1.14 1.74 -4.98
N THR A 57 0.08 1.30 -5.26
CA THR A 57 0.87 1.79 -6.39
C THR A 57 0.26 1.43 -7.74
N ASP A 58 -0.37 0.26 -7.87
CA ASP A 58 -1.06 -0.16 -9.08
C ASP A 58 -2.42 0.50 -9.24
N LEU A 59 -3.15 0.71 -8.14
CA LEU A 59 -4.39 1.48 -8.12
C LEU A 59 -4.14 2.93 -8.59
N ILE A 60 -3.19 3.64 -7.97
CA ILE A 60 -2.84 5.03 -8.34
C ILE A 60 -2.37 5.09 -9.80
N ALA A 61 -1.51 4.16 -10.22
CA ALA A 61 -1.04 4.12 -11.60
C ALA A 61 -2.14 3.75 -12.61
N GLY A 62 -3.13 2.95 -12.21
CA GLY A 62 -4.32 2.66 -13.01
C GLY A 62 -5.14 3.92 -13.24
N GLU A 63 -5.39 4.67 -12.18
CA GLU A 63 -6.13 5.93 -12.23
C GLU A 63 -5.40 7.00 -13.05
N ILE A 64 -4.07 7.16 -12.89
CA ILE A 64 -3.27 8.09 -13.71
C ILE A 64 -3.36 7.76 -15.21
N ARG A 65 -3.41 6.48 -15.58
CA ARG A 65 -3.50 6.08 -17.00
C ARG A 65 -4.85 6.39 -17.62
N ARG A 66 -5.91 6.56 -16.80
CA ARG A 66 -7.27 6.84 -17.25
C ARG A 66 -7.55 8.33 -17.41
N ILE A 67 -6.67 9.19 -16.88
CA ILE A 67 -6.78 10.64 -17.00
C ILE A 67 -7.03 11.05 -18.45
N GLY A 68 -7.99 11.96 -18.65
CA GLY A 68 -8.31 12.53 -19.95
C GLY A 68 -8.99 11.56 -20.92
N PHE A 69 -9.37 10.35 -20.49
CA PHE A 69 -10.17 9.46 -21.33
C PHE A 69 -11.56 10.06 -21.55
N THR A 70 -12.02 10.12 -22.80
CA THR A 70 -13.40 10.46 -23.16
C THR A 70 -13.90 9.56 -24.29
N SER A 71 -15.15 9.10 -24.19
CA SER A 71 -15.78 8.22 -25.17
C SER A 71 -16.51 8.96 -26.30
N ALA A 72 -16.73 10.27 -26.14
CA ALA A 72 -17.48 11.12 -27.08
C ALA A 72 -16.61 12.22 -27.70
N SER A 73 -16.97 12.71 -28.91
CA SER A 73 -16.25 13.79 -29.61
C SER A 73 -16.50 15.18 -29.02
N THR A 74 -16.62 15.28 -27.70
CA THR A 74 -17.15 16.45 -27.00
C THR A 74 -16.11 17.07 -26.11
N ALA A 75 -16.33 18.34 -25.76
CA ALA A 75 -15.40 19.19 -25.07
C ALA A 75 -14.84 18.53 -23.80
N ILE A 76 -13.56 18.17 -23.87
CA ILE A 76 -12.79 17.79 -22.71
C ILE A 76 -12.68 19.03 -21.80
N PRO A 77 -12.87 18.90 -20.47
CA PRO A 77 -12.64 19.99 -19.55
C PRO A 77 -11.27 20.62 -19.80
N THR A 78 -11.18 21.95 -19.77
CA THR A 78 -9.93 22.70 -20.05
C THR A 78 -8.74 22.27 -19.18
N ALA A 79 -9.00 21.63 -18.04
CA ALA A 79 -7.99 20.98 -17.22
C ALA A 79 -8.40 19.52 -16.93
N ILE A 80 -7.63 18.58 -17.49
CA ILE A 80 -7.83 17.12 -17.32
C ILE A 80 -7.28 16.58 -15.99
N PHE A 81 -6.38 17.33 -15.34
CA PHE A 81 -5.89 17.04 -14.00
C PHE A 81 -5.43 18.32 -13.28
N GLY A 82 -5.25 18.22 -11.97
CA GLY A 82 -4.64 19.23 -11.12
C GLY A 82 -3.91 18.59 -9.95
N ILE A 83 -2.86 19.25 -9.46
CA ILE A 83 -2.13 18.86 -8.25
C ILE A 83 -2.22 20.04 -7.28
N PRO A 84 -3.31 20.17 -6.51
CA PRO A 84 -3.52 21.32 -5.64
C PRO A 84 -2.49 21.39 -4.50
N ASN A 85 -1.93 20.25 -4.10
CA ASN A 85 -0.84 20.15 -3.14
C ASN A 85 -0.02 18.87 -3.37
N THR A 86 1.09 18.71 -2.65
CA THR A 86 2.05 17.60 -2.82
C THR A 86 1.47 16.21 -2.53
N SER A 87 0.34 16.13 -1.82
CA SER A 87 -0.22 14.87 -1.33
C SER A 87 -1.56 14.53 -1.99
N CYS A 88 -1.91 15.24 -3.06
CA CYS A 88 -3.21 15.11 -3.69
C CYS A 88 -3.15 15.32 -5.21
N LEU A 89 -3.77 14.38 -5.91
CA LEU A 89 -3.97 14.41 -7.35
C LEU A 89 -5.48 14.43 -7.61
N VAL A 90 -5.92 15.42 -8.38
CA VAL A 90 -7.29 15.52 -8.88
C VAL A 90 -7.25 15.31 -10.38
N TYR A 91 -8.18 14.53 -10.92
CA TYR A 91 -8.21 14.18 -12.33
C TYR A 91 -9.63 13.90 -12.79
N THR A 92 -9.85 13.97 -14.10
CA THR A 92 -11.14 13.62 -14.69
C THR A 92 -10.94 12.60 -15.80
N TYR A 93 -11.95 11.78 -15.96
CA TYR A 93 -12.13 10.86 -17.07
C TYR A 93 -13.63 10.60 -17.20
N ASP A 94 -14.05 10.27 -18.42
CA ASP A 94 -15.41 9.88 -18.73
C ASP A 94 -15.74 8.51 -18.11
N LYS A 95 -16.62 8.51 -17.10
CA LYS A 95 -17.00 7.31 -16.34
C LYS A 95 -18.11 6.52 -17.02
N ASP A 96 -18.98 7.16 -17.80
CA ASP A 96 -20.15 6.55 -18.40
C ASP A 96 -20.48 7.12 -19.78
N THR A 97 -21.11 6.31 -20.64
CA THR A 97 -21.48 6.75 -22.00
C THR A 97 -22.66 7.74 -22.01
N SER A 98 -22.82 8.54 -20.96
CA SER A 98 -23.86 9.55 -20.83
C SER A 98 -23.76 10.56 -21.96
N THR A 99 -24.91 11.15 -22.30
CA THR A 99 -24.98 12.24 -23.28
C THR A 99 -23.97 13.33 -22.93
N PRO A 100 -23.15 13.77 -23.89
CA PRO A 100 -22.12 14.75 -23.61
C PRO A 100 -22.67 16.07 -23.05
N GLY A 101 -22.01 16.61 -22.02
CA GLY A 101 -22.31 17.94 -21.50
C GLY A 101 -23.40 18.00 -20.42
N THR A 102 -23.90 16.88 -19.92
CA THR A 102 -24.50 16.87 -18.57
C THR A 102 -23.36 16.87 -17.55
N THR A 103 -23.52 17.59 -16.45
CA THR A 103 -22.56 17.85 -15.36
C THR A 103 -22.10 16.62 -14.57
N ASP A 104 -22.06 15.44 -15.20
CA ASP A 104 -21.77 14.13 -14.60
C ASP A 104 -20.30 13.70 -14.79
N ASP A 105 -19.51 14.45 -15.57
CA ASP A 105 -18.05 14.30 -15.66
C ASP A 105 -17.37 14.86 -14.40
N GLY A 106 -17.58 14.19 -13.26
CA GLY A 106 -17.02 14.55 -11.97
C GLY A 106 -15.49 14.42 -11.94
N TYR A 107 -14.82 15.36 -11.27
CA TYR A 107 -13.41 15.16 -10.92
C TYR A 107 -13.30 14.11 -9.83
N PHE A 108 -12.37 13.18 -10.04
CA PHE A 108 -11.90 12.22 -9.05
C PHE A 108 -10.68 12.78 -8.34
N ALA A 109 -10.46 12.33 -7.11
CA ALA A 109 -9.26 12.68 -6.37
C ALA A 109 -8.69 11.47 -5.64
N ILE A 110 -7.37 11.40 -5.63
CA ILE A 110 -6.59 10.56 -4.73
C ILE A 110 -5.77 11.49 -3.85
N TRP A 111 -5.87 11.32 -2.54
CA TRP A 111 -5.06 12.10 -1.60
C TRP A 111 -4.67 11.28 -0.39
N SER A 112 -3.62 11.72 0.30
CA SER A 112 -3.24 11.20 1.60
C SER A 112 -3.58 12.18 2.72
N ALA A 113 -4.16 11.67 3.80
CA ALA A 113 -4.41 12.43 5.02
C ALA A 113 -4.29 11.51 6.25
N GLY A 114 -3.71 11.99 7.35
CA GLY A 114 -3.68 11.24 8.62
C GLY A 114 -3.04 9.84 8.54
N GLY A 115 -2.10 9.60 7.62
CA GLY A 115 -1.47 8.29 7.41
C GLY A 115 -2.36 7.27 6.69
N ALA A 116 -3.36 7.73 5.93
CA ALA A 116 -4.16 6.88 5.08
C ALA A 116 -4.32 7.49 3.68
N LEU A 117 -4.56 6.63 2.69
CA LEU A 117 -4.92 7.03 1.34
C LEU A 117 -6.42 6.95 1.14
N TYR A 118 -6.94 7.94 0.44
CA TYR A 118 -8.35 8.09 0.15
C TYR A 118 -8.59 8.29 -1.34
N PHE A 119 -9.79 7.91 -1.76
CA PHE A 119 -10.31 8.12 -3.10
C PHE A 119 -11.71 8.73 -3.02
N SER A 120 -12.01 9.67 -3.91
CA SER A 120 -13.33 10.29 -4.04
C SER A 120 -13.66 10.52 -5.51
N SER A 121 -14.95 10.41 -5.85
CA SER A 121 -15.51 10.79 -7.15
C SER A 121 -16.15 12.18 -7.15
N ALA A 122 -15.97 12.95 -6.08
CA ALA A 122 -16.50 14.30 -5.94
C ALA A 122 -15.35 15.23 -5.50
N ALA A 123 -14.66 15.81 -6.49
CA ALA A 123 -13.57 16.75 -6.30
C ALA A 123 -13.72 17.97 -7.22
N THR A 124 -12.79 18.91 -7.08
CA THR A 124 -12.64 20.08 -7.95
C THR A 124 -11.18 20.19 -8.34
N VAL A 125 -10.86 20.54 -9.59
CA VAL A 125 -9.47 20.52 -10.10
C VAL A 125 -8.47 21.34 -9.28
N SER A 126 -8.94 22.36 -8.55
CA SER A 126 -8.13 23.28 -7.75
C SER A 126 -8.10 22.98 -6.25
N ALA A 127 -8.83 21.97 -5.76
CA ALA A 127 -8.89 21.66 -4.34
C ALA A 127 -9.04 20.17 -4.05
N CYS A 128 -8.40 19.76 -2.97
CA CYS A 128 -8.46 18.39 -2.49
C CYS A 128 -9.65 18.20 -1.55
N PRO A 129 -10.34 17.07 -1.63
CA PRO A 129 -11.38 16.73 -0.66
C PRO A 129 -10.81 16.72 0.77
N THR A 130 -11.62 17.17 1.72
CA THR A 130 -11.31 17.12 3.16
C THR A 130 -12.03 15.98 3.89
N ALA A 131 -12.98 15.33 3.22
CA ALA A 131 -13.66 14.16 3.75
C ALA A 131 -12.67 13.02 3.98
N THR A 132 -12.91 12.16 4.97
CA THR A 132 -12.11 10.94 5.22
C THR A 132 -12.91 9.68 4.88
N THR A 133 -13.88 9.80 3.97
CA THR A 133 -14.65 8.68 3.43
C THR A 133 -13.94 8.13 2.19
N GLY A 134 -14.05 6.82 1.94
CA GLY A 134 -13.40 6.20 0.76
C GLY A 134 -11.92 5.87 0.97
N GLN A 135 -11.54 5.50 2.20
CA GLN A 135 -10.19 5.01 2.47
C GLN A 135 -9.89 3.76 1.62
N ILE A 136 -8.77 3.78 0.91
CA ILE A 136 -8.31 2.68 0.06
C ILE A 136 -7.15 1.89 0.70
N SER A 137 -6.39 2.51 1.59
CA SER A 137 -5.34 1.82 2.35
C SER A 137 -5.93 0.98 3.48
N SER A 138 -5.33 -0.16 3.77
CA SER A 138 -5.76 -1.02 4.87
C SER A 138 -5.59 -0.33 6.24
N SER A 139 -6.35 -0.79 7.24
CA SER A 139 -6.22 -0.27 8.61
C SER A 139 -4.92 -0.68 9.31
N LEU A 140 -4.20 -1.67 8.77
CA LEU A 140 -2.98 -2.23 9.34
C LEU A 140 -1.71 -1.44 8.96
N VAL A 141 -1.79 -0.60 7.92
CA VAL A 141 -0.67 0.21 7.44
C VAL A 141 -0.95 1.70 7.57
N SER A 142 0.11 2.47 7.71
CA SER A 142 0.13 3.90 7.45
C SER A 142 0.57 4.09 5.99
N ALA A 143 -0.21 4.80 5.19
CA ALA A 143 0.11 5.08 3.79
C ALA A 143 -0.03 6.57 3.50
N GLY A 144 1.02 7.18 2.94
CA GLY A 144 1.11 8.61 2.69
C GLY A 144 1.74 8.92 1.35
N ILE A 145 1.25 9.94 0.66
CA ILE A 145 1.88 10.45 -0.57
C ILE A 145 2.65 11.70 -0.19
N THR A 146 3.97 11.68 -0.35
CA THR A 146 4.84 12.80 0.02
C THR A 146 5.01 13.79 -1.12
N SER A 147 4.89 13.33 -2.36
CA SER A 147 4.99 14.18 -3.55
C SER A 147 4.15 13.65 -4.70
N PHE A 148 3.39 14.54 -5.31
CA PHE A 148 2.90 14.44 -6.69
C PHE A 148 3.57 15.54 -7.50
N SER A 149 4.07 15.19 -8.68
CA SER A 149 4.56 16.14 -9.66
C SER A 149 4.13 15.72 -11.06
N ALA A 150 3.74 16.72 -11.86
CA ALA A 150 3.49 16.53 -13.27
C ALA A 150 4.68 17.07 -14.06
N ASN A 151 5.09 16.34 -15.08
CA ASN A 151 6.08 16.77 -16.04
C ASN A 151 5.49 16.66 -17.44
N SER A 152 5.46 17.79 -18.14
CA SER A 152 4.98 17.93 -19.51
C SER A 152 6.18 18.13 -20.41
N VAL A 153 6.45 17.16 -21.29
CA VAL A 153 7.49 17.28 -22.30
C VAL A 153 6.84 17.65 -23.62
N SER A 154 7.04 18.90 -24.05
CA SER A 154 6.58 19.36 -25.37
C SER A 154 7.37 18.65 -26.46
N ALA A 155 6.72 17.83 -27.28
CA ALA A 155 7.31 17.29 -28.49
C ALA A 155 7.48 18.41 -29.52
N ALA A 156 8.49 18.29 -30.40
CA ALA A 156 8.82 19.28 -31.42
C ALA A 156 7.66 19.63 -32.38
N ASN A 157 6.60 18.82 -32.40
CA ASN A 157 5.39 19.00 -33.22
C ASN A 157 4.19 19.61 -32.45
N GLY A 158 4.39 20.08 -31.22
CA GLY A 158 3.32 20.68 -30.40
C GLY A 158 2.51 19.72 -29.53
N SER A 159 2.71 18.40 -29.64
CA SER A 159 2.09 17.41 -28.75
C SER A 159 2.83 17.33 -27.41
N SER A 160 2.14 17.46 -26.28
CA SER A 160 2.75 17.34 -24.95
C SER A 160 2.62 15.93 -24.39
N VAL A 161 3.74 15.26 -24.07
CA VAL A 161 3.69 14.02 -23.28
C VAL A 161 3.57 14.38 -21.81
N ASN A 162 2.47 13.98 -21.18
CA ASN A 162 2.24 14.23 -19.75
C ASN A 162 2.56 12.99 -18.91
N THR A 163 3.51 13.15 -18.00
CA THR A 163 3.86 12.13 -17.00
C THR A 163 3.56 12.65 -15.61
N ILE A 164 3.03 11.79 -14.76
CA ILE A 164 2.85 12.08 -13.33
C ILE A 164 3.80 11.17 -12.55
N THR A 165 4.62 11.79 -11.72
CA THR A 165 5.49 11.12 -10.76
C THR A 165 4.88 11.26 -9.38
N PHE A 166 4.81 10.15 -8.64
CA PHE A 166 4.37 10.16 -7.25
C PHE A 166 5.32 9.36 -6.36
N THR A 167 5.48 9.85 -5.14
CA THR A 167 6.23 9.16 -4.07
C THR A 167 5.25 8.69 -3.00
N LEU A 168 5.13 7.37 -2.87
CA LEU A 168 4.31 6.69 -1.89
C LEU A 168 5.19 6.16 -0.76
N GLU A 169 4.81 6.45 0.47
CA GLU A 169 5.42 5.90 1.68
C GLU A 169 4.39 5.02 2.39
N VAL A 170 4.77 3.77 2.68
CA VAL A 170 3.93 2.81 3.40
C VAL A 170 4.70 2.24 4.57
N ALA A 171 4.13 2.31 5.76
CA ALA A 171 4.69 1.75 6.99
C ALA A 171 3.67 0.87 7.72
N THR A 172 4.12 -0.07 8.57
CA THR A 172 3.16 -0.83 9.40
C THR A 172 2.77 -0.02 10.62
N LYS A 173 1.47 0.05 10.96
CA LYS A 173 1.04 0.78 12.17
C LYS A 173 1.46 0.11 13.48
N ALA A 174 1.78 -1.17 13.43
CA ALA A 174 2.25 -1.91 14.60
C ALA A 174 3.70 -1.53 14.94
N ASP A 175 4.50 -1.21 13.92
CA ASP A 175 5.91 -0.85 14.03
C ASP A 175 6.35 -0.04 12.81
N ASP A 176 6.52 1.28 13.00
CA ASP A 176 6.89 2.21 11.93
C ASP A 176 8.34 2.02 11.45
N SER A 177 9.15 1.18 12.11
CA SER A 177 10.49 0.81 11.60
C SER A 177 10.42 0.03 10.30
N TRP A 178 9.31 -0.68 10.07
CA TRP A 178 9.01 -1.35 8.82
C TRP A 178 8.31 -0.37 7.88
N SER A 179 9.08 0.26 7.00
CA SER A 179 8.58 1.19 5.98
C SER A 179 9.21 0.94 4.61
N ILE A 180 8.45 1.28 3.57
CA ILE A 180 8.88 1.24 2.17
C ILE A 180 8.49 2.56 1.53
N GLN A 181 9.42 3.17 0.81
CA GLN A 181 9.16 4.31 -0.05
C GLN A 181 9.31 3.88 -1.51
N LEU A 182 8.29 4.17 -2.31
CA LEU A 182 8.27 3.92 -3.75
C LEU A 182 8.13 5.24 -4.49
N ASN A 183 8.96 5.43 -5.52
CA ASN A 183 8.83 6.51 -6.47
C ASN A 183 8.42 5.91 -7.83
N LYS A 184 7.26 6.31 -8.37
CA LYS A 184 6.74 5.79 -9.63
C LYS A 184 6.35 6.93 -10.56
N THR A 185 6.82 6.83 -11.80
CA THR A 185 6.43 7.72 -12.90
C THR A 185 5.48 6.98 -13.84
N VAL A 186 4.36 7.61 -14.15
CA VAL A 186 3.31 7.05 -15.00
C VAL A 186 2.97 8.03 -16.11
N LYS A 187 3.02 7.56 -17.36
CA LYS A 187 2.58 8.32 -18.53
C LYS A 187 1.05 8.27 -18.65
N ILE A 188 0.45 9.43 -18.90
CA ILE A 188 -0.97 9.58 -19.26
C ILE A 188 -1.17 9.04 -20.68
N ARG A 189 -2.23 8.27 -20.92
CA ARG A 189 -2.46 7.60 -22.22
C ARG A 189 -3.30 8.40 -23.21
N ASN A 190 -4.08 9.35 -22.72
CA ASN A 190 -5.01 10.14 -23.53
C ASN A 190 -4.54 11.60 -23.56
N ASP A 191 -3.24 11.82 -23.78
CA ASP A 191 -2.58 13.13 -23.79
C ASP A 191 -2.44 13.77 -25.19
N GLU A 192 -2.97 13.10 -26.24
CA GLU A 192 -3.05 13.62 -27.60
C GLU A 192 -4.43 14.26 -27.86
N ILE A 193 -4.62 15.51 -27.41
CA ILE A 193 -5.72 16.39 -27.82
C ILE A 193 -5.15 17.73 -28.27
#